data_AF-A0A392QA05-F1
#
_entry.id   AF-A0A392QA05-F1
#
_cell.length_a   1.000
_cell.length_b   1.000
_cell.length_c   1.000
_cell.angle_alpha   90.00
_cell.angle_beta   90.00
_cell.angle_gamma   90.00
#
_symmetry.space_group_name_H-M   'P 1'
#
loop_
_entity.id
_entity.type
_entity.pdbx_description
1 polymer ?
#
loop_
_entity_poly.entity_id
_entity_poly.type
_entity_poly.pdbx_seq_one_letter_code
_entity_poly.pdbx_strand_id
1 'polypeptide(L)' 'IACGGRAGAHTCLLDQTGRYDSPEYANVDFKPDFKVTSLAEVYSLLETNFELSP' A
#
# COMPACT_ATOMS: atom_id res chain seq x y z
N ILE A 1 -3.65 0.25 7.13
CA ILE A 1 -3.37 -1.14 6.68
C ILE A 1 -4.19 -2.14 7.49
N ALA A 2 -3.92 -2.34 8.79
CA ALA A 2 -4.61 -3.36 9.61
C ALA A 2 -6.15 -3.34 9.54
N CYS A 3 -6.80 -2.20 9.76
CA CYS A 3 -8.27 -2.12 9.72
C CYS A 3 -8.84 -2.36 8.31
N GLY A 4 -8.21 -1.81 7.27
CA GLY A 4 -8.63 -1.99 5.88
C GLY A 4 -8.49 -3.43 5.42
N GLY A 5 -7.33 -4.05 5.65
CA GLY A 5 -7.08 -5.44 5.29
C GLY A 5 -8.02 -6.41 6.01
N ARG A 6 -8.29 -6.19 7.30
CA ARG A 6 -9.27 -6.99 8.07
C ARG A 6 -10.71 -6.84 7.57
N ALA A 7 -11.03 -5.72 6.92
CA ALA A 7 -12.32 -5.49 6.29
C ALA A 7 -12.38 -6.02 4.83
N GLY A 8 -11.31 -6.68 4.34
CA GLY A 8 -11.24 -7.19 2.98
C GLY A 8 -10.89 -6.15 1.91
N ALA A 9 -10.43 -4.96 2.31
CA ALA A 9 -9.98 -3.94 1.38
C ALA A 9 -8.51 -4.15 0.98
N HIS A 10 -8.17 -3.83 -0.27
CA HIS A 10 -6.78 -3.67 -0.68
C HIS A 10 -6.16 -2.45 0.01
N THR A 11 -4.91 -2.61 0.43
CA THR A 11 -4.18 -1.60 1.20
C THR A 11 -2.94 -1.13 0.45
N CYS A 12 -2.84 0.18 0.27
CA CYS A 12 -1.66 0.82 -0.33
C CYS A 12 -1.03 1.77 0.69
N LEU A 13 0.27 1.63 0.93
CA LEU A 13 1.05 2.50 1.80
C LEU A 13 1.82 3.51 0.96
N LEU A 14 1.54 4.79 1.17
CA LEU A 14 2.39 5.88 0.66
C LEU A 14 3.53 6.11 1.64
N ASP A 15 4.74 5.74 1.24
CA ASP A 15 5.96 5.95 2.02
C ASP A 15 6.97 6.78 1.23
N GLN A 16 6.88 8.10 1.37
CA GLN A 16 7.71 9.04 0.60
C GLN A 16 9.17 9.08 1.06
N THR A 17 9.44 8.72 2.31
CA THR A 17 10.76 8.89 2.94
C THR A 17 11.41 7.55 3.31
N GLY A 18 10.75 6.43 3.02
CA GLY A 18 11.21 5.10 3.45
C GLY A 18 11.09 4.90 4.96
N ARG A 19 10.20 5.65 5.64
CA ARG A 19 10.02 5.56 7.09
C ARG A 19 9.70 4.13 7.51
N TYR A 20 8.91 3.43 6.71
CA TYR A 20 8.41 2.09 7.02
C TYR A 20 9.36 0.97 6.55
N ASP A 21 10.51 1.29 5.96
CA ASP A 21 11.59 0.34 5.66
C ASP A 21 12.55 0.14 6.84
N SER A 22 12.42 0.94 7.90
CA SER A 22 13.21 0.79 9.13
C SER A 22 13.03 -0.61 9.75
N PRO A 23 14.07 -1.21 10.37
CA PRO A 23 13.97 -2.49 11.07
C PRO A 23 12.86 -2.55 12.14
N GLU A 24 12.47 -1.41 12.71
CA GLU A 24 11.33 -1.29 13.64
C GLU A 24 10.03 -1.83 13.04
N TYR A 25 9.86 -1.70 11.71
CA TYR A 25 8.65 -2.13 11.00
C TYR A 25 8.82 -3.48 10.29
N ALA A 26 9.97 -4.15 10.44
CA ALA A 26 10.24 -5.43 9.78
C ALA A 26 9.26 -6.52 10.23
N ASN A 27 8.92 -6.56 11.52
CA ASN A 27 8.12 -7.63 12.13
C ASN A 27 6.69 -7.22 12.51
N VAL A 28 6.11 -6.22 11.84
CA VAL A 28 4.70 -5.88 12.06
C VAL A 28 3.79 -6.95 11.46
N ASP A 29 2.74 -7.32 12.18
CA ASP A 29 1.77 -8.35 11.78
C ASP A 29 0.99 -7.99 10.50
N PHE A 30 0.90 -6.70 10.17
CA PHE A 30 0.12 -6.20 9.04
C PHE A 30 1.02 -5.51 8.03
N LYS A 31 1.16 -6.12 6.85
CA LYS A 31 1.87 -5.56 5.70
C LYS A 31 0.86 -5.02 4.68
N PRO A 32 1.19 -3.93 3.96
CA PRO A 32 0.33 -3.46 2.89
C PRO A 32 0.44 -4.39 1.67
N ASP A 33 -0.61 -4.43 0.86
CA ASP A 33 -0.59 -5.13 -0.42
C ASP A 33 0.33 -4.42 -1.42
N PHE A 34 0.36 -3.09 -1.34
CA PHE A 34 1.19 -2.25 -2.19
C PHE A 34 1.91 -1.18 -1.37
N LYS A 35 3.12 -0.81 -1.79
CA LYS A 35 3.84 0.34 -1.26
C LYS A 35 4.28 1.23 -2.43
N VAL A 36 4.05 2.53 -2.31
CA VAL A 36 4.41 3.53 -3.32
C VAL A 36 5.18 4.67 -2.68
N THR A 37 6.01 5.37 -3.45
CA THR A 37 6.76 6.53 -2.95
C THR A 37 6.09 7.87 -3.26
N SER A 38 5.09 7.87 -4.14
CA SER A 38 4.33 9.05 -4.54
C SER A 38 2.85 8.72 -4.81
N LEU A 39 1.98 9.73 -4.70
CA LEU A 39 0.56 9.56 -5.07
C LEU A 39 0.38 9.32 -6.58
N ALA A 40 1.31 9.78 -7.41
CA ALA A 40 1.25 9.55 -8.86
C ALA A 40 1.36 8.06 -9.20
N GLU A 41 2.19 7.31 -8.48
CA GLU A 41 2.33 5.86 -8.66
C GLU A 41 1.05 5.08 -8.32
N VAL A 42 0.14 5.65 -7.52
CA VAL A 42 -1.16 5.02 -7.23
C VAL A 42 -1.97 4.83 -8.50
N TYR A 43 -1.94 5.78 -9.43
CA TYR A 43 -2.68 5.64 -10.70
C TYR A 43 -2.17 4.46 -11.52
N SER A 44 -0.86 4.34 -11.70
CA SER A 44 -0.26 3.21 -12.44
C SER A 44 -0.56 1.87 -11.77
N LEU A 45 -0.57 1.83 -10.44
CA LEU A 45 -0.95 0.66 -9.66
C LEU A 45 -2.41 0.29 -9.91
N LEU A 46 -3.32 1.27 -9.89
CA LEU A 46 -4.74 1.04 -10.14
C LEU A 46 -4.97 0.50 -11.55
N GLU A 47 -4.39 1.11 -12.58
CA GLU A 47 -4.52 0.63 -13.97
C GLU A 47 -3.91 -0.76 -14.21
N THR A 48 -2.82 -1.10 -13.51
CA THR A 48 -2.13 -2.38 -13.70
C THR A 48 -2.81 -3.53 -12.97
N ASN A 49 -3.40 -3.28 -11.81
CA ASN A 49 -3.85 -4.34 -10.90
C ASN A 49 -5.38 -4.44 -10.76
N PHE A 50 -6.13 -3.45 -11.26
CA PHE A 50 -7.58 -3.38 -11.08
C PHE A 50 -8.28 -3.09 -12.40
N GLU A 51 -9.38 -3.80 -12.64
CA GLU A 51 -10.30 -3.46 -13.72
C GLU A 51 -11.16 -2.27 -13.29
N LEU A 52 -10.71 -1.07 -13.64
CA LEU A 52 -11.47 0.15 -13.40
C LEU A 52 -12.55 0.27 -14.48
N SER A 53 -13.82 0.11 -14.09
CA SER A 53 -14.94 0.52 -14.95
C SER A 53 -14.98 2.06 -15.06
N PRO A 54 -15.36 2.62 -16.22
CA PRO A 54 -15.55 4.07 -16.38
C PRO A 54 -16.56 4.67 -15.40
#